data_AF-D0MQB4-F1
#
_entry.id   AF-D0MQB4-F1
#
_cell.length_a   1.000
_cell.length_b   1.000
_cell.length_c   1.000
_cell.angle_alpha   90.00
_cell.angle_beta   90.00
_cell.angle_gamma   90.00
#
_symmetry.space_group_name_H-M   'P 1'
#
loop_
_entity.id
_entity.type
_entity.pdbx_description
1 polymer ?
#
loop_
_entity_poly.entity_id
_entity_poly.type
_entity_poly.pdbx_seq_one_letter_code
_entity_poly.pdbx_strand_id
1 'polypeptide(L)'
;MVPRACGSCWACATVSALSDRIRIAKFKKTGHLDAEVVLSPQVLLDCGMRSFGSCRGGDPRYAHEWIYENGIVDSTCSPYIAAHPSWIGKYGTLNFTTPEEFQLEAMNEIYHRGPIVVSLYSLTPEFKQYKGGYILRDSGEYPGTTLVVSIVGWGADNKTGVKFWAVRNSVGTHWGDRGYFFIERGTNTFNIENKGAWAVPIV
;
A
#
# COMPACT_ATOMS: atom_id res chain seq x y z
N MET A 1 -6.82 -22.98 -14.33
CA MET A 1 -7.80 -21.98 -13.86
C MET A 1 -8.80 -21.80 -14.98
N VAL A 2 -10.06 -22.22 -14.80
CA VAL A 2 -11.09 -22.10 -15.84
C VAL A 2 -11.38 -20.60 -16.04
N PRO A 3 -11.33 -20.04 -17.25
CA PRO A 3 -11.61 -18.62 -17.46
C PRO A 3 -13.07 -18.36 -17.08
N ARG A 4 -13.29 -17.53 -16.06
CA ARG A 4 -14.62 -16.96 -15.84
C ARG A 4 -14.96 -16.11 -17.05
N ALA A 5 -16.18 -16.21 -17.55
CA ALA A 5 -16.64 -15.33 -18.61
C ALA A 5 -16.66 -13.89 -18.09
N CYS A 6 -15.80 -13.03 -18.65
CA CYS A 6 -15.71 -11.61 -18.33
C CYS A 6 -15.92 -10.82 -19.61
N GLY A 7 -16.92 -9.94 -19.63
CA GLY A 7 -17.21 -8.99 -20.71
C GLY A 7 -16.23 -7.82 -20.75
N SER A 8 -14.93 -8.11 -20.79
CA SER A 8 -13.82 -7.15 -20.78
C SER A 8 -13.34 -6.74 -22.16
N CYS A 9 -14.09 -7.07 -23.23
CA CYS A 9 -13.70 -6.76 -24.61
C CYS A 9 -13.38 -5.27 -24.81
N TRP A 10 -14.12 -4.38 -24.15
CA TRP A 10 -13.88 -2.94 -24.14
C TRP A 10 -12.47 -2.60 -23.62
N ALA A 11 -12.02 -3.24 -22.54
CA ALA A 11 -10.71 -3.00 -21.93
C ALA A 11 -9.60 -3.57 -22.83
N CYS A 12 -9.74 -4.82 -23.28
CA CYS A 12 -8.78 -5.46 -24.17
C CYS A 12 -8.61 -4.67 -25.47
N ALA A 13 -9.69 -4.29 -26.14
CA ALA A 13 -9.64 -3.51 -27.38
C ALA A 13 -9.01 -2.13 -27.16
N THR A 14 -9.33 -1.45 -26.06
CA THR A 14 -8.75 -0.14 -25.72
C THR A 14 -7.22 -0.23 -25.59
N VAL A 15 -6.72 -1.16 -24.77
CA VAL A 15 -5.29 -1.24 -24.49
C VAL A 15 -4.49 -1.81 -25.66
N SER A 16 -5.06 -2.74 -26.43
CA SER A 16 -4.41 -3.24 -27.65
C SER A 16 -4.29 -2.15 -28.71
N ALA A 17 -5.37 -1.38 -28.96
CA ALA A 17 -5.32 -0.27 -29.91
C ALA A 17 -4.29 0.80 -29.49
N LEU A 18 -4.18 1.10 -28.19
CA LEU A 18 -3.18 2.03 -27.68
C LEU A 18 -1.75 1.48 -27.82
N SER A 19 -1.53 0.20 -27.52
CA SER A 19 -0.23 -0.48 -27.68
C SER A 19 0.26 -0.40 -29.13
N ASP A 20 -0.62 -0.68 -30.10
CA ASP A 20 -0.33 -0.56 -31.52
C ASP A 20 0.01 0.88 -31.91
N ARG A 21 -0.76 1.87 -31.42
CA ARG A 21 -0.50 3.28 -31.71
C ARG A 21 0.84 3.75 -31.15
N ILE A 22 1.25 3.27 -29.98
CA ILE A 22 2.58 3.53 -29.42
C ILE A 22 3.66 2.99 -30.36
N ARG A 23 3.51 1.75 -30.84
CA ARG A 23 4.46 1.11 -31.74
C ARG A 23 4.57 1.83 -33.08
N ILE A 24 3.44 2.18 -33.68
CA ILE A 24 3.38 2.95 -34.94
C ILE A 24 4.02 4.32 -34.78
N ALA A 25 3.72 5.03 -33.69
CA ALA A 25 4.27 6.36 -33.43
C ALA A 25 5.80 6.31 -33.25
N LYS A 26 6.32 5.31 -32.53
CA LYS A 26 7.76 5.08 -32.39
C LYS A 26 8.41 4.81 -33.75
N PHE A 27 7.85 3.90 -34.55
CA PHE A 27 8.36 3.60 -35.89
C PHE A 27 8.42 4.84 -36.79
N LYS A 28 7.37 5.67 -36.80
CA LYS A 28 7.36 6.92 -37.58
C LYS A 28 8.46 7.90 -37.17
N LYS A 29 8.88 7.87 -35.90
CA LYS A 29 9.91 8.77 -35.36
C LYS A 29 11.32 8.23 -35.57
N THR A 30 11.52 6.92 -35.47
CA THR A 30 12.85 6.30 -35.45
C THR A 30 13.20 5.54 -36.73
N GLY A 31 12.22 5.15 -37.54
CA GLY A 31 12.41 4.19 -38.64
C GLY A 31 12.61 2.74 -38.19
N HIS A 32 12.53 2.46 -36.88
CA HIS A 32 12.79 1.15 -36.29
C HIS A 32 11.56 0.62 -35.55
N LEU A 33 11.32 -0.69 -35.68
CA LEU A 33 10.30 -1.38 -34.90
C LEU A 33 10.88 -1.72 -33.53
N ASP A 34 10.53 -0.92 -32.52
CA ASP A 34 10.88 -1.18 -31.13
C ASP A 34 10.09 -2.36 -30.54
N ALA A 35 10.52 -2.81 -29.35
CA ALA A 35 9.79 -3.78 -28.55
C ALA A 35 8.36 -3.30 -28.28
N GLU A 36 7.42 -4.25 -28.36
CA GLU A 36 6.01 -4.00 -28.12
C GLU A 36 5.76 -3.70 -26.64
N VAL A 37 4.97 -2.66 -26.38
CA VAL A 37 4.51 -2.33 -25.03
C VAL A 37 3.12 -2.92 -24.88
N VAL A 38 3.02 -4.09 -24.24
CA VAL A 38 1.75 -4.80 -24.06
C VAL A 38 1.03 -4.27 -22.81
N LEU A 39 0.15 -3.30 -22.99
CA LEU A 39 -0.57 -2.65 -21.91
C LEU A 39 -1.56 -3.58 -21.17
N SER A 40 -1.71 -3.42 -19.86
CA SER A 40 -2.54 -4.29 -19.01
C SER A 40 -4.04 -3.95 -19.10
N PRO A 41 -4.90 -4.83 -19.64
CA PRO A 41 -6.34 -4.65 -19.55
C PRO A 41 -6.87 -4.90 -18.13
N GLN A 42 -6.09 -5.58 -17.28
CA GLN A 42 -6.48 -5.93 -15.92
C GLN A 42 -6.60 -4.69 -15.03
N VAL A 43 -5.71 -3.71 -15.20
CA VAL A 43 -5.80 -2.44 -14.46
C VAL A 43 -7.12 -1.72 -14.73
N LEU A 44 -7.62 -1.77 -15.97
CA LEU A 44 -8.92 -1.20 -16.30
C LEU A 44 -10.08 -1.95 -15.63
N LEU A 45 -9.96 -3.26 -15.42
CA LEU A 45 -10.94 -4.02 -14.63
C LEU A 45 -10.85 -3.71 -13.14
N ASP A 46 -9.63 -3.56 -12.62
CA ASP A 46 -9.42 -3.33 -11.19
C ASP A 46 -9.78 -1.92 -10.74
N CYS A 47 -9.57 -0.93 -11.62
CA CYS A 47 -9.84 0.47 -11.33
C CYS A 47 -11.15 0.99 -11.94
N GLY A 48 -11.63 0.37 -13.02
CA GLY A 48 -12.79 0.86 -13.78
C GLY A 48 -14.16 0.43 -13.24
N MET A 49 -14.22 -0.62 -12.40
CA MET A 49 -15.49 -1.26 -11.98
C MET A 49 -16.51 -0.33 -11.32
N ARG A 50 -16.07 0.82 -10.78
CA ARG A 50 -16.96 1.78 -10.11
C ARG A 50 -17.29 3.01 -10.95
N SER A 51 -16.72 3.13 -12.16
CA SER A 51 -16.74 4.37 -12.90
C SER A 51 -17.08 4.20 -14.38
N PHE A 52 -16.43 3.26 -15.09
CA PHE A 52 -16.51 3.23 -16.56
C PHE A 52 -16.47 1.84 -17.21
N GLY A 53 -16.30 0.76 -16.44
CA GLY A 53 -16.41 -0.57 -17.02
C GLY A 53 -16.10 -1.70 -16.04
N SER A 54 -16.58 -2.89 -16.36
CA SER A 54 -16.46 -4.09 -15.52
C SER A 54 -16.39 -5.35 -16.38
N CYS A 55 -16.43 -6.52 -15.74
CA CYS A 55 -16.71 -7.79 -16.43
C CYS A 55 -18.13 -7.92 -17.00
N ARG A 56 -18.97 -6.88 -16.91
CA ARG A 56 -20.30 -6.82 -17.55
C ARG A 56 -20.33 -5.86 -18.75
N GLY A 57 -19.18 -5.36 -19.20
CA GLY A 57 -19.06 -4.36 -20.26
C GLY A 57 -18.50 -3.02 -19.75
N GLY A 58 -18.20 -2.13 -20.68
CA GLY A 58 -17.60 -0.81 -20.42
C GLY A 58 -17.47 -0.01 -21.71
N ASP A 59 -17.12 1.27 -21.59
CA ASP A 59 -16.98 2.19 -22.73
C ASP A 59 -15.50 2.57 -22.93
N PRO A 60 -14.89 2.25 -24.10
CA PRO A 60 -13.52 2.63 -24.43
C PRO A 60 -13.23 4.13 -24.31
N ARG A 61 -14.22 5.00 -24.48
CA ARG A 61 -14.06 6.45 -24.42
C ARG A 61 -13.67 6.91 -23.02
N TYR A 62 -14.38 6.42 -22.00
CA TYR A 62 -14.05 6.68 -20.60
C TYR A 62 -12.78 5.93 -20.15
N ALA A 63 -12.50 4.77 -20.74
CA ALA A 63 -11.25 4.07 -20.52
C ALA A 63 -10.03 4.91 -20.96
N HIS A 64 -10.11 5.55 -22.14
CA HIS A 64 -9.07 6.47 -22.59
C HIS A 64 -8.92 7.69 -21.69
N GLU A 65 -10.04 8.29 -21.25
CA GLU A 65 -10.03 9.43 -20.31
C GLU A 65 -9.33 9.06 -19.00
N TRP A 66 -9.67 7.90 -18.42
CA TRP A 66 -9.01 7.42 -17.21
C TRP A 66 -7.51 7.17 -17.42
N ILE A 67 -7.12 6.56 -18.54
CA ILE A 67 -5.70 6.34 -18.89
C ILE A 67 -4.96 7.68 -19.02
N TYR A 68 -5.60 8.71 -19.60
CA TYR A 68 -5.00 10.04 -19.74
C TYR A 68 -4.74 10.69 -18.37
N GLU A 69 -5.68 10.54 -17.43
CA GLU A 69 -5.58 11.16 -16.10
C GLU A 69 -4.67 10.38 -15.14
N ASN A 70 -4.62 9.05 -15.25
CA ASN A 70 -3.99 8.16 -14.25
C ASN A 70 -2.76 7.41 -14.78
N GLY A 71 -2.58 7.36 -16.10
CA GLY A 71 -1.61 6.48 -16.75
C GLY A 71 -2.07 5.02 -16.80
N ILE A 72 -1.24 4.17 -17.40
CA ILE A 72 -1.47 2.73 -17.49
C ILE A 72 -0.13 1.98 -17.51
N VAL A 73 -0.10 0.81 -16.87
CA VAL A 73 1.06 -0.08 -16.79
C VAL A 73 0.97 -1.18 -17.85
N ASP A 74 2.10 -1.83 -18.11
CA ASP A 74 2.14 -3.02 -18.96
C ASP A 74 1.66 -4.28 -18.21
N SER A 75 1.40 -5.34 -18.97
CA SER A 75 0.82 -6.59 -18.50
C SER A 75 1.72 -7.37 -17.53
N THR A 76 3.01 -7.04 -17.43
CA THR A 76 3.88 -7.65 -16.41
C THR A 76 3.61 -7.10 -15.01
N CYS A 77 3.09 -5.88 -14.90
CA CYS A 77 2.73 -5.26 -13.63
C CYS A 77 1.39 -5.78 -13.07
N SER A 78 0.39 -5.97 -13.94
CA SER A 78 -0.90 -6.56 -13.57
C SER A 78 -1.35 -7.58 -14.63
N PRO A 79 -1.05 -8.87 -14.42
CA PRO A 79 -1.43 -9.94 -15.35
C PRO A 79 -2.95 -10.11 -15.44
N TYR A 80 -3.44 -10.40 -16.64
CA TYR A 80 -4.87 -10.56 -16.88
C TYR A 80 -5.43 -11.84 -16.24
N ILE A 81 -6.41 -11.67 -15.36
CA ILE A 81 -7.09 -12.76 -14.65
C ILE A 81 -8.60 -12.83 -14.93
N ALA A 82 -9.11 -11.96 -15.81
CA ALA A 82 -10.52 -11.93 -16.23
C ALA A 82 -11.52 -11.81 -15.06
N ALA A 83 -11.13 -11.10 -14.00
CA ALA A 83 -11.94 -10.86 -12.82
C ALA A 83 -11.44 -9.61 -12.09
N HIS A 84 -12.24 -9.07 -11.19
CA HIS A 84 -11.79 -8.11 -10.19
C HIS A 84 -11.80 -8.78 -8.82
N PRO A 85 -10.66 -9.29 -8.34
CA PRO A 85 -10.59 -9.90 -7.03
C PRO A 85 -10.65 -8.83 -5.95
N SER A 86 -11.54 -9.00 -4.98
CA SER A 86 -11.36 -8.35 -3.67
C SER A 86 -10.50 -9.26 -2.81
N TRP A 87 -9.42 -8.70 -2.27
CA TRP A 87 -8.55 -9.44 -1.34
C TRP A 87 -8.89 -9.16 0.11
N ILE A 88 -9.69 -8.13 0.41
CA ILE A 88 -10.06 -7.75 1.78
C ILE A 88 -11.47 -8.26 2.08
N GLY A 89 -11.59 -9.09 3.11
CA GLY A 89 -12.86 -9.60 3.61
C GLY A 89 -13.41 -8.78 4.77
N LYS A 90 -12.53 -8.34 5.67
CA LYS A 90 -12.87 -7.45 6.79
C LYS A 90 -11.78 -6.40 6.96
N TYR A 91 -12.14 -5.22 7.43
CA TYR A 91 -11.20 -4.17 7.78
C TYR A 91 -11.73 -3.39 8.98
N GLY A 92 -10.86 -2.61 9.62
CA GLY A 92 -11.22 -1.74 10.72
C GLY A 92 -10.13 -0.71 11.03
N THR A 93 -10.43 0.16 11.98
CA THR A 93 -9.54 1.22 12.44
C THR A 93 -9.35 1.15 13.94
N LEU A 94 -8.18 1.59 14.40
CA LEU A 94 -7.82 1.79 15.80
C LEU A 94 -7.68 3.30 16.02
N ASN A 95 -8.73 3.95 16.52
CA ASN A 95 -8.74 5.39 16.81
C ASN A 95 -9.07 5.57 18.28
N PHE A 96 -8.06 5.73 19.12
CA PHE A 96 -8.22 5.78 20.57
C PHE A 96 -7.79 7.14 21.12
N THR A 97 -8.32 7.47 22.30
CA THR A 97 -7.94 8.69 23.02
C THR A 97 -6.74 8.47 23.93
N THR A 98 -6.40 7.21 24.25
CA THR A 98 -5.32 6.87 25.18
C THR A 98 -4.33 5.82 24.63
N PRO A 99 -3.04 5.90 25.01
CA PRO A 99 -2.04 4.87 24.73
C PRO A 99 -2.41 3.48 25.26
N GLU A 100 -3.08 3.41 26.42
CA GLU A 100 -3.50 2.19 27.08
C GLU A 100 -4.55 1.40 26.28
N GLU A 101 -5.56 2.09 25.76
CA GLU A 101 -6.57 1.46 24.90
C GLU A 101 -5.97 1.00 23.58
N PHE A 102 -5.16 1.87 22.95
CA PHE A 102 -4.51 1.54 21.68
C PHE A 102 -3.64 0.30 21.81
N GLN A 103 -2.76 0.23 22.81
CA GLN A 103 -1.81 -0.88 22.92
C GLN A 103 -2.51 -2.22 23.13
N LEU A 104 -3.62 -2.26 23.88
CA LEU A 104 -4.36 -3.48 24.14
C LEU A 104 -4.96 -4.04 22.84
N GLU A 105 -5.65 -3.19 22.09
CA GLU A 105 -6.33 -3.60 20.86
C GLU A 105 -5.35 -3.85 19.71
N ALA A 106 -4.28 -3.05 19.60
CA ALA A 106 -3.22 -3.29 18.63
C ALA A 106 -2.50 -4.62 18.90
N MET A 107 -2.15 -4.93 20.14
CA MET A 107 -1.54 -6.23 20.48
C MET A 107 -2.48 -7.39 20.17
N ASN A 108 -3.77 -7.26 20.51
CA ASN A 108 -4.78 -8.28 20.24
C ASN A 108 -4.97 -8.51 18.72
N GLU A 109 -5.04 -7.44 17.94
CA GLU A 109 -5.12 -7.48 16.47
C GLU A 109 -3.88 -8.18 15.89
N ILE A 110 -2.68 -7.72 16.28
CA ILE A 110 -1.43 -8.27 15.75
C ILE A 110 -1.26 -9.74 16.11
N TYR A 111 -1.63 -10.14 17.33
CA TYR A 111 -1.57 -11.53 17.77
C TYR A 111 -2.43 -12.46 16.89
N HIS A 112 -3.66 -12.06 16.61
CA HIS A 112 -4.63 -12.92 15.94
C HIS A 112 -4.62 -12.82 14.42
N ARG A 113 -4.29 -11.64 13.87
CA ARG A 113 -4.53 -11.30 12.47
C ARG A 113 -3.33 -10.67 11.77
N GLY A 114 -2.25 -10.38 12.51
CA GLY A 114 -0.99 -9.91 11.95
C GLY A 114 -0.86 -8.39 11.88
N PRO A 115 0.15 -7.88 11.16
CA PRO A 115 0.57 -6.48 11.24
C PRO A 115 -0.53 -5.45 10.98
N ILE A 116 -0.44 -4.33 11.68
CA ILE A 116 -1.33 -3.17 11.50
C ILE A 116 -0.58 -2.00 10.89
N VAL A 117 -1.31 -1.14 10.19
CA VAL A 117 -0.78 0.12 9.65
C VAL A 117 -1.04 1.24 10.66
N VAL A 118 -0.07 2.11 10.89
CA VAL A 118 -0.19 3.25 11.81
C VAL A 118 0.47 4.50 11.24
N SER A 119 0.07 5.66 11.73
CA SER A 119 0.68 6.95 11.38
C SER A 119 1.51 7.48 12.54
N LEU A 120 2.67 8.08 12.25
CA LEU A 120 3.51 8.74 13.26
C LEU A 120 4.13 10.04 12.73
N TYR A 121 4.75 10.80 13.63
CA TYR A 121 5.52 12.01 13.34
C TYR A 121 7.00 11.68 13.14
N SER A 122 7.49 11.82 11.91
CA SER A 122 8.84 11.39 11.50
C SER A 122 9.85 12.54 11.35
N LEU A 123 9.46 13.78 11.62
CA LEU A 123 10.30 14.95 11.30
C LEU A 123 11.32 15.29 12.37
N THR A 124 11.32 14.58 13.51
CA THR A 124 12.28 14.77 14.60
C THR A 124 13.70 14.37 14.17
N PRO A 125 14.75 15.02 14.74
CA PRO A 125 16.14 14.61 14.51
C PRO A 125 16.38 13.15 14.93
N GLU A 126 15.81 12.74 16.07
CA GLU A 126 15.86 11.37 16.61
C GLU A 126 15.44 10.34 15.56
N PHE A 127 14.28 10.55 14.91
CA PHE A 127 13.79 9.63 13.88
C PHE A 127 14.69 9.64 12.64
N LYS A 128 15.05 10.82 12.13
CA LYS A 128 15.86 10.94 10.91
C LYS A 128 17.24 10.30 11.03
N GLN A 129 17.84 10.35 12.22
CA GLN A 129 19.19 9.86 12.50
C GLN A 129 19.21 8.44 13.08
N TYR A 130 18.06 7.81 13.28
CA TYR A 130 17.95 6.49 13.89
C TYR A 130 18.82 5.43 13.19
N LYS A 131 19.63 4.71 13.98
CA LYS A 131 20.50 3.61 13.54
C LYS A 131 20.26 2.29 14.29
N GLY A 132 19.47 2.29 15.36
CA GLY A 132 19.23 1.12 16.20
C GLY A 132 18.86 1.50 17.64
N GLY A 133 18.50 0.51 18.45
CA GLY A 133 18.03 0.72 19.83
C GLY A 133 16.56 1.11 19.92
N TYR A 134 16.14 1.65 21.06
CA TYR A 134 14.76 2.07 21.31
C TYR A 134 14.64 3.59 21.17
N ILE A 135 13.68 4.05 20.36
CA ILE A 135 13.21 5.44 20.39
C ILE A 135 12.31 5.58 21.61
N LEU A 136 12.72 6.40 22.57
CA LEU A 136 11.99 6.62 23.82
C LEU A 136 11.16 7.91 23.74
N ARG A 137 10.13 8.02 24.58
CA ARG A 137 9.30 9.22 24.67
C ARG A 137 10.14 10.41 25.12
N ASP A 138 10.19 11.44 24.27
CA ASP A 138 10.71 12.77 24.64
C ASP A 138 9.61 13.63 25.30
N SER A 139 9.93 14.84 25.74
CA SER A 139 8.94 15.82 26.23
C SER A 139 8.30 16.65 25.10
N GLY A 140 8.52 16.28 23.84
CA GLY A 140 8.11 17.05 22.68
C GLY A 140 6.61 16.90 22.40
N GLU A 141 6.03 17.98 21.88
CA GLU A 141 4.74 17.92 21.21
C GLU A 141 4.95 17.66 19.71
N TYR A 142 4.11 16.81 19.15
CA TYR A 142 4.21 16.42 17.74
C TYR A 142 3.00 16.99 16.98
N PRO A 143 3.19 17.93 16.04
CA PRO A 143 2.10 18.66 15.38
C PRO A 143 1.35 17.83 14.31
N GLY A 144 0.98 16.60 14.66
CA GLY A 144 0.29 15.64 13.80
C GLY A 144 1.12 14.41 13.44
N THR A 145 0.90 13.85 12.26
CA THR A 145 1.61 12.67 11.73
C THR A 145 2.10 12.97 10.32
N THR A 146 3.31 12.51 9.97
CA THR A 146 3.97 12.80 8.68
C THR A 146 4.44 11.55 7.96
N LEU A 147 4.31 10.36 8.55
CA LEU A 147 4.71 9.08 7.97
C LEU A 147 3.73 7.98 8.36
N VAL A 148 3.55 7.01 7.45
CA VAL A 148 2.75 5.80 7.66
C VAL A 148 3.67 4.58 7.62
N VAL A 149 3.54 3.70 8.60
CA VAL A 149 4.40 2.52 8.81
C VAL A 149 3.56 1.31 9.23
N SER A 150 4.19 0.14 9.39
CA SER A 150 3.51 -1.05 9.89
C SER A 150 4.08 -1.52 11.23
N ILE A 151 3.24 -1.63 12.25
CA ILE A 151 3.61 -2.35 13.48
C ILE A 151 3.48 -3.83 13.20
N VAL A 152 4.61 -4.55 13.30
CA VAL A 152 4.69 -5.98 12.98
C VAL A 152 4.78 -6.88 14.22
N GLY A 153 4.94 -6.27 15.40
CA GLY A 153 5.06 -6.98 16.66
C GLY A 153 5.35 -6.03 17.82
N TRP A 154 5.48 -6.60 19.00
CA TRP A 154 5.82 -5.88 20.22
C TRP A 154 6.68 -6.75 21.13
N GLY A 155 7.31 -6.11 22.11
CA GLY A 155 8.11 -6.81 23.10
C GLY A 155 8.34 -6.00 24.37
N ALA A 156 9.14 -6.58 25.24
CA ALA A 156 9.73 -5.92 26.38
C ALA A 156 11.19 -6.36 26.50
N ASP A 157 12.08 -5.40 26.72
CA ASP A 157 13.47 -5.69 27.00
C ASP A 157 13.60 -6.20 28.44
N ASN A 158 14.09 -7.43 28.62
CA ASN A 158 14.21 -8.03 29.95
C ASN A 158 15.26 -7.37 30.84
N LYS A 159 16.20 -6.59 30.28
CA LYS A 159 17.26 -5.90 31.03
C LYS A 159 16.83 -4.50 31.44
N THR A 160 16.22 -3.75 30.52
CA THR A 160 15.86 -2.34 30.75
C THR A 160 14.40 -2.16 31.19
N GLY A 161 13.54 -3.17 30.96
CA GLY A 161 12.10 -3.08 31.18
C GLY A 161 11.35 -2.30 30.10
N VAL A 162 12.05 -1.77 29.08
CA VAL A 162 11.43 -0.95 28.02
C VAL A 162 10.49 -1.82 27.18
N LYS A 163 9.21 -1.43 27.17
CA LYS A 163 8.21 -2.00 26.26
C LYS A 163 8.33 -1.31 24.91
N PHE A 164 8.29 -2.06 23.83
CA PHE A 164 8.47 -1.50 22.49
C PHE A 164 7.49 -2.09 21.47
N TRP A 165 7.22 -1.31 20.44
CA TRP A 165 6.72 -1.77 19.14
C TRP A 165 7.89 -2.08 18.21
N ALA A 166 7.81 -3.20 17.50
CA ALA A 166 8.67 -3.48 16.37
C ALA A 166 7.98 -2.98 15.09
N VAL A 167 8.61 -2.04 14.40
CA VAL A 167 7.96 -1.28 13.34
C VAL A 167 8.76 -1.37 12.04
N ARG A 168 8.06 -1.73 10.95
CA ARG A 168 8.62 -1.78 9.59
C ARG A 168 8.41 -0.44 8.89
N ASN A 169 9.49 0.15 8.37
CA ASN A 169 9.47 1.39 7.61
C ASN A 169 9.53 1.12 6.08
N SER A 170 9.31 2.16 5.27
CA SER A 170 9.29 2.14 3.80
C SER A 170 10.46 2.88 3.14
N VAL A 171 11.46 3.31 3.92
CA VAL A 171 12.63 4.08 3.45
C VAL A 171 13.84 3.23 3.04
N GLY A 172 13.64 1.92 2.88
CA GLY A 172 14.67 0.98 2.45
C GLY A 172 15.47 0.35 3.59
N THR A 173 16.23 -0.69 3.27
CA THR A 173 16.93 -1.56 4.23
C THR A 173 18.21 -0.95 4.80
N HIS A 174 18.70 0.16 4.26
CA HIS A 174 19.91 0.84 4.73
C HIS A 174 19.67 1.77 5.94
N TRP A 175 18.40 2.02 6.27
CA TRP A 175 17.98 2.89 7.36
C TRP A 175 17.60 2.08 8.60
N GLY A 176 17.89 2.59 9.80
CA GLY A 176 17.57 1.91 11.07
C GLY A 176 18.19 0.52 11.19
N ASP A 177 17.47 -0.40 11.84
CA ASP A 177 17.82 -1.82 11.87
C ASP A 177 17.22 -2.51 10.64
N ARG A 178 17.95 -2.46 9.52
CA ARG A 178 17.56 -3.14 8.27
C ARG A 178 16.17 -2.74 7.75
N GLY A 179 15.82 -1.47 7.89
CA GLY A 179 14.50 -0.92 7.53
C GLY A 179 13.45 -1.00 8.65
N TYR A 180 13.84 -1.46 9.84
CA TYR A 180 13.00 -1.49 11.03
C TYR A 180 13.48 -0.48 12.08
N PHE A 181 12.59 -0.15 13.00
CA PHE A 181 12.91 0.58 14.21
C PHE A 181 12.08 0.05 15.38
N PHE A 182 12.58 0.30 16.58
CA PHE A 182 11.88 0.00 17.82
C PHE A 182 11.53 1.30 18.52
N ILE A 183 10.27 1.45 18.90
CA ILE A 183 9.75 2.67 19.53
C ILE A 183 8.99 2.29 20.78
N GLU A 184 9.15 3.08 21.84
CA GLU A 184 8.54 2.84 23.13
C GLU A 184 7.01 2.73 23.01
N ARG A 185 6.47 1.69 23.63
CA ARG A 185 5.06 1.33 23.60
C ARG A 185 4.37 1.78 24.88
N GLY A 186 3.16 2.33 24.74
CA GLY A 186 2.31 2.82 25.82
C GLY A 186 2.59 4.28 26.21
N THR A 187 3.41 4.99 25.43
CA THR A 187 3.77 6.40 25.70
C THR A 187 3.37 7.34 24.57
N ASN A 188 2.77 6.80 23.51
CA ASN A 188 2.38 7.50 22.29
C ASN A 188 3.51 8.37 21.70
N THR A 189 4.73 7.85 21.78
CA THR A 189 5.91 8.48 21.16
C THR A 189 5.64 8.71 19.68
N PHE A 190 5.92 9.92 19.21
CA PHE A 190 5.64 10.37 17.84
C PHE A 190 4.20 10.18 17.37
N ASN A 191 3.20 10.20 18.26
CA ASN A 191 1.79 9.99 17.90
C ASN A 191 1.45 8.61 17.31
N ILE A 192 2.34 7.62 17.43
CA ILE A 192 2.19 6.31 16.77
C ILE A 192 0.97 5.51 17.27
N GLU A 193 0.45 5.83 18.46
CA GLU A 193 -0.66 5.15 19.12
C GLU A 193 -1.99 5.90 18.99
N ASN A 194 -2.07 6.91 18.11
CA ASN A 194 -3.30 7.67 17.89
C ASN A 194 -4.23 7.05 16.84
N LYS A 195 -3.66 6.54 15.74
CA LYS A 195 -4.41 6.08 14.56
C LYS A 195 -3.77 4.87 13.93
N GLY A 196 -4.55 3.81 13.80
CA GLY A 196 -4.18 2.60 13.09
C GLY A 196 -5.30 2.04 12.22
N ALA A 197 -4.93 1.12 11.33
CA ALA A 197 -5.85 0.39 10.47
C ALA A 197 -5.37 -1.06 10.27
N TRP A 198 -6.32 -1.96 10.10
CA TRP A 198 -6.07 -3.38 9.86
C TRP A 198 -7.03 -3.93 8.81
N ALA A 199 -6.62 -5.01 8.16
CA ALA A 199 -7.41 -5.70 7.16
C ALA A 199 -7.16 -7.21 7.23
N VAL A 200 -8.19 -7.99 6.94
CA VAL A 200 -8.17 -9.46 6.93
C VAL A 200 -8.39 -9.94 5.51
N PRO A 201 -7.52 -10.83 5.00
CA PRO A 201 -7.64 -11.31 3.64
C PRO A 201 -8.85 -12.25 3.45
N ILE A 202 -9.37 -12.30 2.23
CA ILE A 202 -10.20 -13.41 1.76
C ILE A 202 -9.24 -14.53 1.34
N VAL A 203 -9.39 -15.71 1.95
CA VAL A 203 -8.62 -16.93 1.61
C VAL A 203 -9.44 -17.88 0.75
#